data_AF-A0A6M3KR14-F1
#
_entry.id   AF-A0A6M3KR14-F1
#
_cell.length_a   1.000
_cell.length_b   1.000
_cell.length_c   1.000
_cell.angle_alpha   90.00
_cell.angle_beta   90.00
_cell.angle_gamma   90.00
#
_symmetry.space_group_name_H-M   'P 1'
#
loop_
_entity.id
_entity.type
_entity.pdbx_description
1 polymer ?
#
loop_
_entity_poly.entity_id
_entity_poly.type
_entity_poly.pdbx_seq_one_letter_code
_entity_poly.pdbx_strand_id
1 'polypeptide(L)' 'MIEKIVAALETVPEKNLLIVELLNQVTSAEGKINYKRLKAEQTRVNLAVAEAISYSNATINAVEAVKKMMNSGGELI' A
#
# COMPACT_ATOMS: atom_id res chain seq x y z
N MET A 1 -15.33 19.87 -4.06
CA MET A 1 -14.30 19.55 -3.02
C MET A 1 -14.30 18.07 -2.70
N ILE A 2 -15.44 17.49 -2.32
CA ILE A 2 -15.57 16.03 -2.06
C ILE A 2 -15.18 15.19 -3.29
N GLU A 3 -15.58 15.56 -4.50
CA GLU A 3 -15.26 14.81 -5.73
C GLU A 3 -13.75 14.67 -6.00
N LYS A 4 -12.95 15.70 -5.70
CA LYS A 4 -11.48 15.65 -5.84
C LYS A 4 -10.83 14.76 -4.79
N ILE A 5 -11.43 14.69 -3.59
CA ILE A 5 -11.00 13.79 -2.52
C ILE A 5 -11.34 12.34 -2.89
N VAL A 6 -12.55 12.09 -3.39
CA VAL A 6 -12.98 10.76 -3.84
C VAL A 6 -12.07 10.26 -4.96
N ALA A 7 -11.81 11.07 -6.00
CA ALA A 7 -10.91 10.70 -7.09
C ALA A 7 -9.47 10.41 -6.63
N ALA A 8 -8.96 11.12 -5.62
CA ALA A 8 -7.65 10.84 -5.05
C ALA A 8 -7.62 9.50 -4.30
N LEU A 9 -8.70 9.17 -3.57
CA LEU A 9 -8.82 7.93 -2.80
C LEU A 9 -9.08 6.70 -3.69
N GLU A 10 -9.73 6.86 -4.84
CA GLU A 10 -9.91 5.79 -5.84
C GLU A 10 -8.59 5.23 -6.39
N THR A 11 -7.49 6.00 -6.28
CA THR A 11 -6.17 5.54 -6.71
C THR A 11 -5.47 4.62 -5.70
N VAL A 12 -5.98 4.51 -4.48
CA VAL A 12 -5.41 3.67 -3.42
C VAL A 12 -5.91 2.23 -3.57
N PRO A 13 -5.04 1.24 -3.82
CA PRO A 13 -5.45 -0.17 -3.91
C PRO A 13 -6.08 -0.65 -2.59
N GLU A 14 -6.90 -1.70 -2.63
CA GLU A 14 -7.44 -2.31 -1.41
C GLU A 14 -6.32 -2.76 -0.45
N LYS A 15 -6.59 -2.72 0.86
CA LYS A 15 -5.60 -2.94 1.94
C LYS A 15 -5.03 -4.37 2.02
N ASN A 16 -5.50 -5.28 1.17
CA ASN A 16 -5.08 -6.69 1.17
C ASN A 16 -3.75 -6.84 0.43
N LEU A 17 -2.65 -6.49 1.10
CA LEU A 17 -1.32 -6.57 0.51
C LEU A 17 -0.82 -8.02 0.49
N LEU A 18 -0.38 -8.49 -0.67
CA LEU A 18 0.19 -9.83 -0.87
C LEU A 18 1.35 -10.15 0.09
N ILE A 19 2.10 -9.13 0.52
CA ILE A 19 3.21 -9.29 1.47
C ILE A 19 2.76 -9.78 2.85
N VAL A 20 1.55 -9.40 3.28
CA VAL A 20 0.96 -9.84 4.55
C VAL A 20 0.54 -11.31 4.45
N GLU A 21 -0.06 -11.69 3.32
CA GLU A 21 -0.44 -13.08 3.05
C GLU A 21 0.79 -13.99 3.00
N LEU A 22 1.85 -13.56 2.31
CA LEU A 22 3.11 -14.30 2.24
C LEU A 22 3.74 -14.47 3.62
N LEU A 23 3.77 -13.41 4.44
CA LEU A 23 4.28 -13.47 5.80
C LEU A 23 3.50 -14.48 6.65
N ASN A 24 2.17 -14.49 6.56
CA ASN A 24 1.34 -15.49 7.26
C ASN A 24 1.63 -16.92 6.80
N GLN A 25 1.95 -17.13 5.51
CA GLN A 25 2.25 -18.45 4.97
C GLN A 25 3.62 -18.98 5.38
N VAL A 26 4.61 -18.10 5.53
CA VAL A 26 6.02 -18.47 5.78
C VAL A 26 6.43 -18.35 7.25
N THR A 27 5.58 -17.77 8.11
CA THR A 27 5.85 -17.61 9.54
C THR A 27 5.23 -18.77 10.33
N SER A 28 6.00 -19.37 11.24
CA SER A 28 5.49 -20.42 12.14
C SER A 28 4.57 -19.84 13.22
N ALA A 29 3.86 -20.72 13.93
CA ALA A 29 3.03 -20.34 15.08
C ALA A 29 3.84 -19.64 16.19
N GLU A 30 5.16 -19.91 16.29
CA GLU A 30 6.06 -19.22 17.23
C GLU A 30 6.68 -17.92 16.68
N GLY A 31 6.21 -17.43 15.53
CA GLY A 31 6.69 -16.20 14.92
C GLY A 31 8.01 -16.33 14.15
N LYS A 32 8.49 -17.55 13.89
CA LYS A 32 9.75 -17.77 13.16
C LYS A 32 9.53 -17.81 11.66
N ILE A 33 10.33 -17.04 10.93
CA ILE A 33 10.27 -16.98 9.47
C ILE A 33 10.97 -18.20 8.85
N ASN A 34 10.29 -18.90 7.96
CA ASN A 34 10.86 -19.98 7.17
C ASN A 34 11.55 -19.43 5.91
N TYR A 35 12.82 -19.04 6.04
CA TYR A 35 13.62 -18.49 4.95
C TYR A 35 13.80 -19.45 3.75
N LYS A 36 13.74 -20.77 3.98
CA LYS A 36 13.82 -21.76 2.90
C LYS A 36 12.58 -21.70 2.01
N ARG A 37 11.39 -21.57 2.61
CA ARG A 37 10.13 -21.37 1.88
C ARG A 37 10.10 -20.01 1.19
N LEU A 38 10.52 -18.95 1.88
CA LEU A 38 10.66 -17.60 1.30
C LEU A 38 11.55 -17.58 0.04
N LYS A 39 12.68 -18.31 0.08
CA LYS A 39 13.58 -18.45 -1.07
C LYS A 39 12.93 -19.21 -2.23
N ALA A 40 12.10 -20.20 -1.95
CA ALA A 40 11.34 -20.92 -2.99
C ALA A 40 10.24 -20.05 -3.62
N GLU A 41 9.72 -19.06 -2.88
CA GLU A 41 8.65 -18.15 -3.29
C GLU A 41 9.18 -16.80 -3.83
N GLN A 42 10.44 -16.73 -4.24
CA GLN A 42 11.13 -15.46 -4.54
C GLN A 42 10.38 -14.57 -5.55
N THR A 43 9.77 -15.15 -6.58
CA THR A 43 8.96 -14.40 -7.55
C THR A 43 7.73 -13.74 -6.90
N ARG A 44 7.01 -14.48 -6.03
CA ARG A 44 5.86 -13.94 -5.30
C ARG A 44 6.29 -12.87 -4.30
N VAL A 45 7.45 -13.03 -3.67
CA VAL A 45 8.03 -12.01 -2.79
C VAL A 45 8.32 -10.71 -3.56
N ASN A 46 8.95 -10.81 -4.74
CA ASN A 46 9.23 -9.63 -5.56
C ASN A 46 7.94 -8.92 -6.00
N LEU A 47 6.91 -9.68 -6.38
CA LEU A 47 5.60 -9.13 -6.72
C LEU A 47 4.97 -8.42 -5.52
N ALA A 48 4.99 -9.05 -4.35
CA ALA A 48 4.45 -8.49 -3.12
C ALA A 48 5.15 -7.20 -2.69
N VAL A 49 6.47 -7.11 -2.90
CA VAL A 49 7.24 -5.90 -2.66
C VAL A 49 6.85 -4.80 -3.65
N ALA A 50 6.73 -5.12 -4.94
CA ALA A 50 6.31 -4.15 -5.96
C ALA A 50 4.90 -3.61 -5.68
N GLU A 51 3.97 -4.48 -5.28
CA GLU A 51 2.62 -4.11 -4.88
C GLU A 51 2.62 -3.19 -3.65
N ALA A 52 3.39 -3.52 -2.60
CA ALA A 52 3.50 -2.68 -1.41
C ALA A 52 4.09 -1.29 -1.72
N ILE A 53 5.08 -1.21 -2.62
CA ILE A 53 5.64 0.07 -3.08
C ILE A 53 4.58 0.89 -3.83
N SER A 54 3.83 0.24 -4.72
CA SER A 54 2.76 0.90 -5.48
C SER A 54 1.67 1.45 -4.55
N TYR A 55 1.18 0.64 -3.61
CA TYR A 55 0.21 1.06 -2.59
C TYR A 55 0.73 2.24 -1.75
N SER A 56 1.99 2.17 -1.31
CA SER A 56 2.62 3.25 -0.53
C SER A 56 2.64 4.56 -1.31
N ASN A 57 3.07 4.53 -2.57
CA ASN A 57 3.11 5.71 -3.43
C ASN A 57 1.71 6.30 -3.67
N ALA A 58 0.72 5.46 -3.95
CA ALA A 58 -0.67 5.90 -4.11
C ALA A 58 -1.21 6.56 -2.84
N THR A 59 -0.94 5.95 -1.68
CA THR A 59 -1.36 6.49 -0.38
C THR A 59 -0.70 7.84 -0.09
N ILE A 60 0.62 7.96 -0.33
CA ILE A 60 1.36 9.22 -0.15
C ILE A 60 0.75 10.31 -1.04
N ASN A 61 0.53 10.01 -2.33
CA ASN A 61 -0.06 10.96 -3.27
C ASN A 61 -1.46 11.42 -2.83
N ALA A 62 -2.30 10.50 -2.36
CA ALA A 62 -3.63 10.83 -1.86
C ALA A 62 -3.56 11.73 -0.62
N VAL A 63 -2.66 11.42 0.33
CA VAL A 63 -2.44 12.24 1.53
C VAL A 63 -1.92 13.63 1.15
N GLU A 64 -0.99 13.74 0.20
CA GLU A 64 -0.50 15.03 -0.29
C GLU A 64 -1.59 15.85 -0.99
N ALA A 65 -2.44 15.21 -1.79
CA ALA A 65 -3.57 15.87 -2.44
C ALA A 65 -4.54 16.45 -1.39
N VAL A 66 -4.88 15.67 -0.37
CA VAL A 66 -5.71 16.12 0.75
C VAL A 66 -5.05 17.27 1.52
N LYS A 67 -3.76 17.15 1.85
CA LYS A 67 -2.99 18.20 2.53
C LYS A 67 -2.96 19.50 1.73
N LYS A 68 -2.74 19.44 0.41
CA LYS A 68 -2.79 20.60 -0.48
C LYS A 68 -4.17 21.26 -0.40
N MET A 69 -5.24 20.48 -0.51
CA MET A 69 -6.61 21.00 -0.41
C MET A 69 -6.93 21.65 0.94
N MET A 70 -6.40 21.12 2.04
CA MET A 70 -6.59 21.68 3.38
C MET A 70 -5.77 22.96 3.60
N ASN A 71 -4.53 23.00 3.08
CA ASN A 71 -3.64 24.15 3.22
C ASN A 71 -4.01 25.31 2.28
N SER A 72 -4.64 25.03 1.14
CA SER A 72 -5.18 26.02 0.19
C SER A 72 -6.50 26.66 0.66
N GLY A 73 -6.74 26.77 1.97
CA GLY A 73 -8.02 27.12 2.58
C GLY A 73 -8.92 28.03 1.74
N GLY A 74 -9.93 27.46 1.07
CA GLY A 74 -11.05 28.23 0.53
C GLY A 74 -10.77 29.23 -0.59
N GLU A 75 -9.67 29.18 -1.33
CA GLU A 75 -9.52 30.02 -2.54
C GLU A 75 -9.70 29.22 -3.82
N LEU A 76 -10.94 29.28 -4.32
CA LEU A 76 -11.23 29.29 -5.74
C LEU A 76 -10.63 30.56 -6.35
N ILE A 77 -9.57 30.39 -7.14
CA ILE A 77 -9.46 31.03 -8.46
C ILE A 77 -9.12 29.92 -9.44
#